data_AF-A0A7J2LYA2-F1
#
_entry.id   AF-A0A7J2LYA2-F1
#
_cell.length_a   1.000
_cell.length_b   1.000
_cell.length_c   1.000
_cell.angle_alpha   90.00
_cell.angle_beta   90.00
_cell.angle_gamma   90.00
#
_symmetry.space_group_name_H-M   'P 1'
#
loop_
_entity.id
_entity.type
_entity.pdbx_description
1 polymer ?
#
loop_
_entity_poly.entity_id
_entity_poly.type
_entity_poly.pdbx_seq_one_letter_code
_entity_poly.pdbx_strand_id
1 'polypeptide(L)'
;MEMRSRLVVKLGDIVYACLRKIQIPVYEKYLLSKLREGPVPSHIGVILDGNRRFARSLGLDLVDGYRLGAKKVREILGWCDELGIEHITLYAFSTENFSRPPDQV
;
A
#
# COMPACT_ATOMS: atom_id res chain seq x y z
N MET A 1 15.57 19.33 31.78
CA MET A 1 14.99 17.97 31.82
C MET A 1 14.39 17.55 30.47
N GLU A 2 13.86 18.47 29.66
CA GLU A 2 13.29 18.21 28.32
C GLU A 2 14.26 17.74 27.22
N MET A 3 15.55 18.04 27.31
CA MET A 3 16.50 17.70 26.24
C MET A 3 16.90 16.21 26.27
N ARG A 4 16.95 15.60 27.46
CA ARG A 4 17.21 14.16 27.62
C ARG A 4 16.03 13.31 27.18
N SER A 5 14.79 13.75 27.43
CA SER A 5 13.59 13.03 26.96
C SER A 5 13.46 13.05 25.44
N ARG A 6 13.75 14.18 24.77
CA ARG A 6 13.78 14.25 23.30
C ARG A 6 14.85 13.35 22.67
N LEU A 7 16.00 13.16 23.32
CA LEU A 7 17.08 12.31 22.82
C LEU A 7 16.74 10.82 22.94
N VAL A 8 16.11 10.41 24.04
CA VAL A 8 15.66 9.01 24.25
C VAL A 8 14.53 8.65 23.27
N VAL A 9 13.59 9.56 23.01
CA VAL A 9 12.53 9.35 22.01
C VAL A 9 13.14 9.19 20.60
N LYS A 10 14.07 10.06 20.21
CA LYS A 10 14.78 9.93 18.92
C LYS A 10 15.56 8.62 18.80
N LEU A 11 16.22 8.16 19.87
CA LEU A 11 16.93 6.89 19.87
C LEU A 11 15.96 5.71 19.73
N GLY A 12 14.81 5.77 20.41
CA GLY A 12 13.71 4.82 20.27
C GLY A 12 13.17 4.75 18.84
N ASP A 13 12.96 5.90 18.19
CA ASP A 13 12.49 5.98 16.80
C ASP A 13 13.50 5.36 15.82
N ILE A 14 14.81 5.60 16.03
CA ILE A 14 15.88 5.02 15.22
C ILE A 14 15.95 3.50 15.40
N VAL A 15 15.94 3.03 16.65
CA VAL A 15 15.94 1.60 16.95
C VAL A 15 14.70 0.93 16.37
N TYR A 16 13.53 1.55 16.50
CA TYR A 16 12.28 1.06 15.90
C TYR A 16 12.34 1.02 14.37
N ALA A 17 12.87 2.07 13.73
CA ALA A 17 13.06 2.08 12.28
C ALA A 17 14.03 1.00 11.81
N CYS A 18 15.14 0.78 12.53
CA CYS A 18 16.11 -0.29 12.27
C CYS A 18 15.49 -1.67 12.45
N LEU A 19 14.74 -1.89 13.53
CA LEU A 19 14.04 -3.14 13.79
C LEU A 19 13.02 -3.43 12.69
N ARG A 20 12.21 -2.43 12.28
CA ARG A 20 11.27 -2.59 11.17
C ARG A 20 11.94 -2.96 9.86
N LYS A 21 13.12 -2.39 9.56
CA LYS A 21 13.89 -2.73 8.35
C LYS A 21 14.33 -4.20 8.30
N ILE A 22 14.42 -4.88 9.45
CA ILE A 22 14.78 -6.30 9.53
C ILE A 22 13.52 -7.17 9.65
N GLN A 23 12.58 -6.77 10.51
CA GLN A 23 11.38 -7.56 10.80
C GLN A 23 10.45 -7.71 9.59
N ILE A 24 10.27 -6.65 8.80
CA ILE A 24 9.35 -6.69 7.65
C ILE A 24 9.87 -7.68 6.57
N PRO A 25 11.12 -7.61 6.09
CA PRO A 25 11.61 -8.56 5.09
C PRO A 25 11.60 -10.03 5.56
N VAL A 26 11.90 -10.27 6.84
CA VAL A 26 11.84 -11.62 7.41
C VAL A 26 10.40 -12.13 7.42
N TYR A 27 9.45 -11.28 7.79
CA TYR A 27 8.03 -11.62 7.80
C TYR A 27 7.48 -11.83 6.38
N GLU A 28 7.83 -10.97 5.43
CA GLU A 28 7.48 -11.13 4.01
C GLU A 28 7.98 -12.47 3.46
N LYS A 29 9.24 -12.83 3.72
CA LYS A 29 9.81 -14.12 3.30
C LYS A 29 9.08 -15.31 3.91
N TYR A 30 8.68 -15.21 5.18
CA TYR A 30 7.88 -16.24 5.83
C TYR A 30 6.50 -16.38 5.18
N LEU A 31 5.79 -15.27 4.94
CA LEU A 31 4.48 -15.27 4.28
C LEU A 31 4.55 -15.85 2.86
N LEU A 32 5.56 -15.47 2.08
CA LEU A 32 5.78 -16.02 0.74
C LEU A 32 6.03 -17.53 0.77
N SER A 33 6.80 -18.02 1.74
CA SER A 33 6.98 -19.47 1.93
C SER A 33 5.64 -20.17 2.19
N LYS A 34 4.79 -19.59 3.06
CA LYS A 34 3.49 -20.16 3.37
C LYS A 34 2.49 -20.11 2.22
N LEU A 35 2.51 -19.05 1.43
CA LEU A 35 1.68 -18.96 0.23
C LEU A 35 2.08 -20.02 -0.81
N ARG A 36 3.38 -20.29 -0.98
CA ARG A 36 3.90 -21.31 -1.90
C ARG A 36 3.62 -22.76 -1.48
N GLU A 37 3.36 -23.00 -0.20
CA GLU A 37 2.95 -24.32 0.30
C GLU A 37 1.46 -24.61 0.00
N GLY A 38 0.67 -23.58 -0.30
CA GLY A 38 -0.78 -23.68 -0.55
C GLY A 38 -1.18 -23.45 -2.01
N PRO A 39 -2.47 -23.60 -2.33
CA PRO A 39 -2.98 -23.28 -3.66
C PRO A 39 -2.93 -21.78 -3.93
N VAL A 40 -2.38 -21.40 -5.09
CA VAL A 40 -2.40 -20.02 -5.58
C VAL A 40 -3.69 -19.78 -6.36
N PRO A 41 -4.44 -18.69 -6.11
CA PRO A 41 -5.63 -18.37 -6.89
C PRO A 41 -5.26 -17.99 -8.33
N SER A 42 -6.05 -18.42 -9.30
CA SER A 42 -5.88 -17.99 -10.70
C SER A 42 -6.41 -16.58 -10.97
N HIS A 43 -7.30 -16.05 -10.12
CA HIS A 43 -7.94 -14.75 -10.31
C HIS A 43 -8.14 -13.99 -9.00
N ILE A 44 -7.76 -12.71 -8.99
CA ILE A 44 -8.02 -11.78 -7.88
C ILE A 44 -8.82 -10.55 -8.37
N GLY A 45 -9.81 -10.14 -7.58
CA GLY A 45 -10.50 -8.84 -7.72
C GLY A 45 -10.00 -7.83 -6.70
N VAL A 46 -9.71 -6.60 -7.14
CA VAL A 46 -9.20 -5.51 -6.28
C VAL A 46 -10.07 -4.27 -6.44
N ILE A 47 -10.54 -3.72 -5.32
CA ILE A 47 -11.26 -2.43 -5.28
C ILE A 47 -10.28 -1.33 -4.91
N LEU A 48 -10.06 -0.39 -5.83
CA LEU A 48 -9.11 0.71 -5.65
C LEU A 48 -9.76 1.89 -4.92
N ASP A 49 -10.02 1.73 -3.63
CA ASP A 49 -10.58 2.77 -2.77
C ASP A 49 -9.50 3.45 -1.89
N GLY A 50 -9.82 4.65 -1.40
CA GLY A 50 -9.04 5.33 -0.37
C GLY A 50 -8.08 6.39 -0.88
N ASN A 51 -7.85 6.52 -2.19
CA ASN A 51 -6.90 7.50 -2.77
C ASN A 51 -7.14 8.94 -2.27
N ARG A 52 -8.41 9.36 -2.15
CA ARG A 52 -8.78 10.68 -1.62
C ARG A 52 -8.44 10.86 -0.14
N ARG A 53 -8.75 9.85 0.68
CA ARG A 53 -8.47 9.85 2.12
C ARG A 53 -6.96 9.84 2.37
N PHE A 54 -6.24 9.05 1.57
CA PHE A 54 -4.78 8.98 1.60
C PHE A 54 -4.14 10.32 1.24
N ALA A 55 -4.55 10.96 0.14
CA ALA A 55 -4.08 12.30 -0.23
C ALA A 55 -4.28 13.32 0.90
N ARG A 56 -5.50 13.38 1.47
CA ARG A 56 -5.82 14.27 2.60
C ARG A 56 -4.94 14.00 3.83
N SER A 57 -4.67 12.73 4.15
CA SER A 57 -3.83 12.37 5.30
C SER A 57 -2.38 12.82 5.16
N LEU A 58 -1.92 13.06 3.92
CA LEU A 58 -0.57 13.53 3.60
C LEU A 58 -0.52 15.00 3.21
N GLY A 59 -1.66 15.71 3.23
CA GLY A 59 -1.75 17.10 2.75
C GLY A 59 -1.49 17.25 1.25
N LEU A 60 -1.74 16.20 0.47
CA LEU A 60 -1.55 16.17 -0.99
C LEU A 60 -2.84 16.51 -1.74
N ASP A 61 -2.67 17.01 -2.96
CA ASP A 61 -3.76 17.22 -3.89
C ASP A 61 -4.34 15.89 -4.40
N LEU A 62 -5.58 15.95 -4.89
CA LEU A 62 -6.33 14.79 -5.35
C LEU A 62 -5.61 14.03 -6.48
N VAL A 63 -5.05 14.76 -7.43
CA VAL A 63 -4.32 14.21 -8.58
C VAL A 63 -3.12 13.37 -8.12
N ASP A 64 -2.41 13.84 -7.10
CA ASP A 64 -1.27 13.10 -6.54
C ASP A 64 -1.72 11.87 -5.77
N GLY A 65 -2.86 11.94 -5.09
CA GLY A 65 -3.55 10.77 -4.53
C GLY A 65 -3.81 9.69 -5.57
N TYR A 66 -4.34 10.06 -6.75
CA TYR A 66 -4.57 9.13 -7.85
C TYR A 66 -3.27 8.59 -8.45
N ARG A 67 -2.24 9.41 -8.61
CA ARG A 67 -0.91 8.97 -9.07
C ARG A 67 -0.28 7.93 -8.14
N LEU A 68 -0.37 8.15 -6.82
CA LEU A 68 0.13 7.21 -5.81
C LEU A 68 -0.68 5.91 -5.82
N GLY A 69 -2.00 6.01 -5.97
CA GLY A 69 -2.88 4.85 -6.19
C GLY A 69 -2.45 4.03 -7.40
N ALA A 70 -2.23 4.67 -8.55
CA ALA A 70 -1.77 4.01 -9.77
C ALA A 70 -0.39 3.36 -9.61
N LYS A 71 0.52 3.99 -8.85
CA LYS A 71 1.81 3.36 -8.50
C LYS A 71 1.60 2.10 -7.65
N LYS A 72 0.72 2.14 -6.67
CA LYS A 72 0.40 0.98 -5.83
C LYS A 72 -0.21 -0.16 -6.64
N VAL A 73 -1.05 0.15 -7.63
CA VAL A 73 -1.57 -0.86 -8.57
C VAL A 73 -0.43 -1.58 -9.28
N ARG A 74 0.57 -0.85 -9.81
CA ARG A 74 1.73 -1.48 -10.48
C ARG A 74 2.50 -2.42 -9.54
N GLU A 75 2.63 -2.07 -8.27
CA GLU A 75 3.25 -2.95 -7.26
C GLU A 75 2.42 -4.22 -7.04
N ILE A 76 1.09 -4.10 -6.90
CA ILE A 76 0.18 -5.25 -6.76
C ILE A 76 0.26 -6.18 -7.97
N LEU A 77 0.26 -5.63 -9.18
CA LEU A 77 0.39 -6.40 -10.42
C LEU A 77 1.71 -7.18 -10.45
N GLY A 78 2.82 -6.55 -10.04
CA GLY A 78 4.12 -7.23 -9.93
C GLY A 78 4.10 -8.38 -8.93
N TRP A 79 3.49 -8.20 -7.75
CA TRP A 79 3.35 -9.28 -6.78
C TRP A 79 2.49 -10.44 -7.29
N CYS A 80 1.42 -10.13 -8.04
CA CYS A 80 0.57 -11.16 -8.64
C CYS A 80 1.33 -11.97 -9.69
N ASP A 81 2.11 -11.30 -10.53
CA ASP A 81 2.98 -11.93 -11.53
C ASP A 81 4.02 -12.83 -10.87
N GLU A 82 4.72 -12.34 -9.83
CA GLU A 82 5.70 -13.12 -9.06
C GLU A 82 5.11 -14.37 -8.37
N LEU A 83 3.81 -14.33 -8.05
CA LEU A 83 3.09 -15.44 -7.44
C LEU A 83 2.44 -16.37 -8.46
N GLY A 84 2.42 -16.01 -9.75
CA GLY A 84 1.77 -16.81 -10.81
C GLY A 84 0.26 -16.66 -10.87
N ILE A 85 -0.29 -15.52 -10.46
CA ILE A 85 -1.72 -15.22 -10.55
C ILE A 85 -2.01 -14.68 -11.96
N GLU A 86 -2.77 -15.44 -12.75
CA GLU A 86 -2.97 -15.19 -14.19
C GLU A 86 -3.95 -14.04 -14.50
N HIS A 87 -4.94 -13.83 -13.62
CA HIS A 87 -6.03 -12.89 -13.87
C HIS A 87 -6.19 -11.90 -12.72
N ILE A 88 -6.40 -10.63 -13.07
CA ILE A 88 -6.57 -9.55 -12.10
C ILE A 88 -7.66 -8.62 -12.61
N THR A 89 -8.71 -8.41 -11.81
CA THR A 89 -9.77 -7.43 -12.09
C THR A 89 -9.62 -6.24 -11.16
N LEU A 90 -9.47 -5.05 -11.73
CA LEU A 90 -9.35 -3.82 -10.97
C LEU A 90 -10.64 -3.00 -11.10
N TYR A 91 -11.26 -2.68 -9.97
CA TYR A 91 -12.36 -1.73 -9.93
C TYR A 91 -11.80 -0.31 -9.82
N ALA A 92 -11.44 0.26 -10.97
CA ALA A 92 -10.78 1.55 -11.06
C ALA A 92 -11.74 2.74 -11.06
N PHE A 93 -12.97 2.56 -11.55
CA PHE A 93 -13.96 3.62 -11.63
C PHE A 93 -15.39 3.06 -11.61
N SER A 94 -16.29 3.72 -10.89
CA SER A 94 -17.72 3.37 -10.86
C SER A 94 -18.56 4.41 -11.59
N THR A 95 -19.75 4.03 -12.04
CA THR A 95 -20.70 4.99 -12.62
C THR A 95 -21.21 6.01 -11.60
N GLU A 96 -21.21 5.69 -10.29
CA GLU A 96 -21.54 6.68 -9.25
C GLU A 96 -20.45 7.75 -9.06
N ASN A 97 -19.23 7.53 -9.57
CA ASN A 97 -18.19 8.56 -9.55
C ASN A 97 -18.46 9.72 -10.52
N PHE A 98 -19.34 9.55 -11.52
CA PHE A 98 -19.74 10.63 -12.43
C PHE A 98 -20.60 11.71 -11.75
N SER A 99 -21.17 11.41 -10.58
CA SER A 99 -21.90 12.40 -9.77
C SER A 99 -20.98 13.31 -8.96
N ARG A 100 -19.66 13.12 -9.06
CA ARG A 100 -18.66 13.95 -8.36
C ARG A 100 -18.45 15.26 -9.14
N PRO A 101 -18.05 16.34 -8.44
CA PRO A 101 -17.87 17.62 -9.10
C PRO A 101 -16.80 17.55 -10.22
N PRO A 102 -16.90 18.40 -11.27
CA PRO A 102 -16.14 18.26 -12.51
C PRO A 102 -14.62 18.31 -12.36
N ASP A 103 -14.13 18.84 -11.24
CA ASP A 103 -12.71 18.86 -10.86
C ASP A 103 -12.15 17.48 -10.46
N GLN A 104 -13.01 16.46 -10.34
CA GLN A 104 -12.67 15.13 -9.84
C GLN A 104 -12.94 13.99 -10.82
N VAL A 105 -13.42 14.29 -12.03
CA VAL A 105 -13.73 13.34 -13.11
C VAL A 105 -12.62 13.34 -14.15
#